data_AF-A0A2N9NUK2-F1
#
_entry.id   AF-A0A2N9NUK2-F1
#
_cell.length_a   1.000
_cell.length_b   1.000
_cell.length_c   1.000
_cell.angle_alpha   90.00
_cell.angle_beta   90.00
_cell.angle_gamma   90.00
#
_symmetry.space_group_name_H-M   'P 1'
#
loop_
_entity.id
_entity.type
_entity.pdbx_description
1 polymer ?
#
loop_
_entity_poly.entity_id
_entity_poly.type
_entity_poly.pdbx_seq_one_letter_code
_entity_poly.pdbx_strand_id
1 'polypeptide(L)' 'MNNTYVIQWRSTVNGRAGRGTKVFGREEAERLADELNQEYPQIHHEAVKHQAPDEPINTPTPEDATENTPALSVP' A
#
# COMPACT_ATOMS: atom_id res chain seq x y z
N MET A 1 0.84 -15.07 6.20
CA MET A 1 0.49 -13.88 5.39
C MET A 1 -0.89 -14.07 4.77
N ASN A 2 -1.89 -13.33 5.24
CA ASN A 2 -3.20 -13.31 4.57
C ASN A 2 -3.15 -12.18 3.54
N ASN A 3 -2.85 -12.52 2.28
CA ASN A 3 -2.84 -11.56 1.19
C ASN A 3 -4.29 -11.23 0.78
N THR A 4 -4.95 -10.38 1.56
CA THR A 4 -6.25 -9.82 1.22
C THR A 4 -6.10 -8.68 0.23
N TYR A 5 -7.10 -8.51 -0.63
CA TYR A 5 -7.15 -7.43 -1.62
C TYR A 5 -8.42 -6.61 -1.38
N VAL A 6 -8.39 -5.33 -1.71
CA VAL A 6 -9.54 -4.43 -1.71
C VAL A 6 -9.67 -3.79 -3.07
N ILE A 7 -10.89 -3.40 -3.43
CA ILE A 7 -11.12 -2.66 -4.67
C ILE A 7 -10.93 -1.17 -4.40
N GLN A 8 -9.99 -0.56 -5.09
CA GLN A 8 -9.89 0.89 -5.21
C GLN A 8 -10.62 1.33 -6.46
N TRP A 9 -11.23 2.51 -6.42
CA TRP A 9 -11.93 3.09 -7.56
C TRP A 9 -11.61 4.57 -7.71
N ARG A 10 -11.55 5.04 -8.96
CA ARG A 10 -11.35 6.44 -9.32
C ARG A 10 -12.31 6.84 -10.44
N SER A 11 -13.15 7.82 -10.18
CA SER A 11 -14.01 8.43 -11.18
C SER A 11 -13.19 9.36 -12.05
N THR A 12 -13.17 9.12 -13.35
CA THR A 12 -12.52 10.03 -14.33
C THR A 12 -13.37 11.27 -14.59
N VAL A 13 -14.66 11.22 -14.26
CA VAL A 13 -15.63 12.31 -14.48
C VAL A 13 -15.48 13.43 -13.44
N ASN A 14 -15.34 13.05 -12.16
CA ASN A 14 -15.28 14.01 -11.06
C ASN A 14 -13.90 14.07 -10.37
N GLY A 15 -12.95 13.23 -10.80
CA GLY A 15 -11.65 13.07 -10.14
C GLY A 15 -11.72 12.47 -8.74
N ARG A 16 -12.89 12.01 -8.30
CA ARG A 16 -13.08 11.40 -6.97
C ARG A 16 -12.54 9.99 -6.96
N ALA A 17 -11.76 9.67 -5.94
CA ALA A 17 -11.29 8.31 -5.70
C ALA A 17 -11.77 7.82 -4.33
N GLY A 18 -11.96 6.51 -4.22
CA GLY A 18 -12.33 5.84 -2.99
C GLY A 18 -11.74 4.44 -2.92
N ARG A 19 -11.71 3.89 -1.71
CA ARG A 19 -11.28 2.50 -1.47
C ARG A 19 -12.40 1.75 -0.78
N GLY A 20 -12.72 0.56 -1.28
CA GLY A 20 -13.62 -0.37 -0.62
C GLY A 20 -13.05 -0.81 0.74
N THR A 21 -13.94 -1.01 1.70
CA THR A 21 -13.61 -1.61 3.01
C THR A 21 -13.70 -3.13 3.00
N LYS A 22 -14.34 -3.69 1.96
CA LYS A 22 -14.51 -5.13 1.81
C LYS A 22 -13.25 -5.77 1.26
N VAL A 23 -12.73 -6.74 2.00
CA VAL A 23 -11.59 -7.57 1.61
C VAL A 23 -12.05 -8.75 0.78
N PHE A 24 -11.28 -9.08 -0.24
CA PHE A 24 -11.51 -10.15 -1.20
C PHE A 24 -10.22 -10.97 -1.38
N GLY A 25 -10.36 -12.17 -1.94
CA GLY A 25 -9.23 -12.92 -2.48
C GLY A 25 -8.68 -12.25 -3.74
N ARG A 26 -7.45 -12.59 -4.16
CA ARG A 26 -6.83 -11.99 -5.35
C ARG A 26 -7.68 -12.15 -6.61
N GLU A 27 -8.03 -13.40 -6.95
CA GLU A 27 -8.78 -13.71 -8.18
C GLU A 27 -10.19 -13.12 -8.15
N GLU A 28 -10.80 -13.08 -6.96
CA GLU A 28 -12.13 -12.51 -6.76
C GLU A 28 -12.09 -10.97 -6.92
N ALA A 29 -11.06 -10.33 -6.40
CA ALA A 29 -10.85 -8.89 -6.55
C ALA A 29 -10.56 -8.51 -8.01
N GLU A 30 -9.71 -9.27 -8.71
CA GLU A 30 -9.38 -9.03 -10.12
C GLU A 30 -10.63 -9.16 -11.00
N ARG A 31 -11.44 -10.22 -10.84
CA ARG A 31 -12.71 -10.35 -11.58
C ARG A 31 -13.68 -9.23 -11.30
N LEU A 32 -13.86 -8.87 -10.02
CA LEU A 32 -14.80 -7.81 -9.64
C LEU A 32 -14.37 -6.46 -10.21
N ALA A 33 -13.07 -6.17 -10.23
CA ALA A 33 -12.55 -4.95 -10.86
C ALA A 33 -12.85 -4.92 -12.37
N ASP A 34 -12.66 -6.04 -13.07
CA ASP A 34 -12.96 -6.13 -14.51
C ASP A 34 -14.45 -5.95 -14.80
N GLU A 35 -15.34 -6.60 -14.05
CA GLU A 35 -16.80 -6.44 -14.19
C GLU A 35 -17.21 -4.98 -13.95
N LEU A 36 -16.69 -4.35 -12.89
CA LEU A 36 -16.98 -2.96 -12.59
C LEU A 36 -16.43 -1.99 -13.64
N ASN A 37 -15.28 -2.27 -14.23
CA ASN A 37 -14.72 -1.48 -15.33
C ASN A 37 -15.58 -1.59 -16.60
N GLN A 38 -16.19 -2.74 -16.85
CA GLN A 38 -17.10 -2.94 -17.98
C GLN A 38 -18.45 -2.25 -17.78
N GLU A 39 -19.04 -2.36 -16.59
CA GLU A 39 -20.32 -1.70 -16.27
C GLU A 39 -20.17 -0.19 -16.10
N TYR A 40 -19.04 0.28 -15.56
CA TYR A 40 -18.78 1.68 -15.25
C TYR A 40 -17.47 2.15 -15.90
N PRO A 41 -17.40 2.33 -17.23
CA PRO A 41 -16.17 2.73 -17.93
C PRO A 41 -15.64 4.12 -17.54
N GLN A 42 -16.49 4.93 -16.90
CA GLN A 42 -16.17 6.24 -16.34
C GLN A 42 -15.54 6.18 -14.93
N ILE A 43 -15.43 4.98 -14.35
CA ILE A 43 -14.82 4.73 -13.06
C ILE A 43 -13.81 3.62 -13.24
N HIS A 44 -12.54 3.92 -13.04
CA HIS A 44 -11.50 2.92 -13.08
C HIS A 44 -11.41 2.21 -11.73
N HIS A 45 -11.69 0.91 -11.72
CA HIS A 45 -11.62 0.01 -10.59
C HIS A 45 -10.36 -0.84 -10.68
N GLU A 46 -9.67 -1.02 -9.56
CA GLU A 46 -8.41 -1.75 -9.47
C GLU A 46 -8.34 -2.57 -8.18
N ALA A 47 -7.85 -3.80 -8.28
CA ALA A 47 -7.61 -4.67 -7.14
C ALA A 47 -6.24 -4.38 -6.51
N VAL A 48 -6.23 -3.86 -5.28
CA VAL A 48 -5.00 -3.50 -4.56
C VAL A 48 -4.85 -4.35 -3.30
N LYS A 49 -3.60 -4.70 -2.95
CA LYS A 49 -3.31 -5.45 -1.71
C LYS A 49 -3.74 -4.65 -0.49
N HIS A 50 -4.53 -5.28 0.36
CA HIS A 50 -4.85 -4.79 1.69
C HIS A 50 -3.68 -5.11 2.62
N GLN A 51 -2.68 -4.24 2.66
CA GLN A 51 -1.68 -4.30 3.73
C GLN A 51 -2.39 -4.03 5.07
N ALA A 52 -2.57 -5.07 5.86
CA ALA A 52 -2.80 -4.89 7.29
C ALA A 52 -1.55 -4.21 7.88
N PRO A 53 -1.69 -3.24 8.79
CA PRO A 53 -0.56 -2.63 9.48
C PRO A 53 -0.02 -3.61 10.54
N ASP A 54 0.58 -4.70 10.08
CA ASP A 54 1.35 -5.62 10.91
C ASP A 54 2.74 -5.76 10.30
N GLU A 55 3.52 -4.69 10.42
CA GLU A 55 4.78 -4.74 11.16
C GLU A 55 5.32 -3.32 11.33
N PRO A 56 5.78 -2.93 12.55
CA PRO A 56 6.61 -1.76 12.70
C PRO A 56 7.79 -1.91 11.76
N ILE A 57 8.14 -0.80 11.12
CA ILE A 57 9.38 -0.64 10.39
C ILE A 57 10.53 -1.16 11.28
N ASN A 58 10.96 -2.41 11.07
CA ASN A 58 12.32 -2.85 11.35
C ASN A 58 13.19 -2.16 10.29
N THR A 59 13.28 -0.83 10.34
CA THR A 59 14.53 -0.20 9.93
C THR A 59 15.54 -0.72 10.92
N PRO A 60 16.60 -1.42 10.48
CA PRO A 60 17.74 -1.64 11.36
C PRO A 60 18.14 -0.27 11.88
N THR A 61 18.16 -0.12 13.20
CA THR A 61 18.81 1.02 13.82
C THR A 61 20.19 1.15 13.17
N PRO A 62 20.62 2.34 12.73
CA PRO A 62 22.03 2.57 12.46
C PRO A 62 22.75 2.59 13.82
N GLU A 63 22.85 1.43 14.47
CA GLU A 63 23.56 1.16 15.72
C GLU A 63 24.94 0.56 15.48
N ASP A 64 25.38 0.45 14.24
CA ASP A 64 26.75 0.01 13.92
C ASP A 64 27.38 0.90 12.85
N ALA A 65 27.74 2.11 13.27
CA ALA A 65 28.90 2.80 12.75
C ALA A 65 29.86 3.01 13.91
N THR A 66 30.40 1.89 14.43
CA THR A 66 31.60 1.93 15.25
C THR A 66 32.78 2.25 14.32
N GLU A 67 33.11 3.52 14.13
CA GLU A 67 34.49 3.87 13.77
C GLU A 67 34.88 5.27 14.23
N ASN A 68 35.65 5.29 15.33
CA ASN A 68 36.81 6.13 15.58
C ASN A 68 36.91 7.51 14.91
N THR A 69 36.92 8.58 15.73
CA THR A 69 37.93 9.63 15.58
C THR A 69 38.25 10.24 16.96
N PRO A 70 39.54 10.29 17.37
CA PRO A 70 39.96 10.68 18.71
C PRO A 70 40.01 12.21 18.89
N ALA A 71 39.81 12.60 20.15
CA ALA A 71 40.31 13.80 20.83
C ALA A 71 40.51 15.08 20.00
N LEU A 72 39.69 16.09 20.29
CA LEU A 72 40.25 17.45 20.39
C LEU A 72 39.93 18.01 21.77
N SER A 73 40.90 17.75 22.65
CA SER A 73 41.16 18.57 23.81
C SER A 73 41.64 19.96 23.36
N VAL A 74 41.71 20.87 24.34
CA VAL A 74 42.55 22.08 24.39
C VAL A 74 41.88 23.37 23.87
N PRO A 75 42.12 24.54 24.51
CA PRO A 75 42.31 24.84 25.94
C PRO A 75 41.17 25.69 26.54
#